data_AF-A0A9E3STF7-F1
#
_entry.id   AF-A0A9E3STF7-F1
#
_cell.length_a   1.000
_cell.length_b   1.000
_cell.length_c   1.000
_cell.angle_alpha   90.00
_cell.angle_beta   90.00
_cell.angle_gamma   90.00
#
_symmetry.space_group_name_H-M   'P 1'
#
loop_
_entity.id
_entity.type
_entity.pdbx_description
1 polymer ?
#
loop_
_entity_poly.entity_id
_entity_poly.type
_entity_poly.pdbx_seq_one_letter_code
_entity_poly.pdbx_strand_id
1 'polypeptide(L)'
;MTDYPWSTLPAGPTLRRIVAERLGWHIRKIWVGSGGVEYDLFVYDHDDRIAFHYALTKDHLADEQAAVDQAWHEAMEDEDCPRWDEDLAEALDLAYGMDRSVGPEDSMFRAWVRSDEFSATAATEPLAVVRAWLRATDDDPAFFH
;
A
#
# COMPACT_ATOMS: atom_id res chain seq x y z
N MET A 1 8.01 -5.47 -22.20
CA MET A 1 7.79 -4.80 -20.90
C MET A 1 6.36 -5.07 -20.52
N THR A 2 6.13 -5.77 -19.42
CA THR A 2 4.79 -5.91 -18.86
C THR A 2 4.39 -4.55 -18.32
N ASP A 3 3.31 -3.97 -18.83
CA ASP A 3 2.79 -2.71 -18.31
C ASP A 3 2.15 -2.99 -16.95
N TYR A 4 2.83 -2.60 -15.87
CA TYR A 4 2.31 -2.77 -14.53
C TYR A 4 1.26 -1.70 -14.24
N PRO A 5 0.03 -2.06 -13.84
CA PRO A 5 -1.04 -1.10 -13.61
C PRO A 5 -0.69 -0.08 -12.52
N TRP A 6 0.22 -0.42 -11.60
CA TRP A 6 0.69 0.49 -10.53
C TRP A 6 1.77 1.47 -10.98
N SER A 7 2.47 1.22 -12.09
CA SER A 7 3.63 2.02 -12.53
C SER A 7 3.27 3.45 -12.93
N THR A 8 1.99 3.69 -13.24
CA THR A 8 1.44 4.98 -13.66
C THR A 8 0.55 5.62 -12.60
N LEU A 9 0.23 4.91 -11.51
CA LEU A 9 -0.63 5.45 -10.45
C LEU A 9 0.03 6.67 -9.79
N PRO A 10 -0.73 7.75 -9.53
CA PRO A 10 -0.23 8.85 -8.71
C PRO A 10 -0.02 8.38 -7.26
N ALA A 11 0.65 9.22 -6.47
CA ALA A 11 0.58 9.13 -5.03
C ALA A 11 -0.90 9.18 -4.57
N GLY A 12 -1.23 8.42 -3.53
CA GLY A 12 -2.53 8.38 -2.91
C GLY A 12 -2.94 6.99 -2.40
N PRO A 13 -4.17 6.88 -1.87
CA PRO A 13 -4.68 5.69 -1.20
C PRO A 13 -4.57 4.40 -2.02
N THR A 14 -4.82 4.47 -3.33
CA THR A 14 -4.74 3.29 -4.21
C THR A 14 -3.34 2.72 -4.29
N LEU A 15 -2.31 3.57 -4.42
CA LEU A 15 -0.93 3.13 -4.47
C LEU A 15 -0.49 2.59 -3.09
N ARG A 16 -0.87 3.28 -2.01
CA ARG A 16 -0.59 2.82 -0.64
C ARG A 16 -1.21 1.46 -0.34
N ARG A 17 -2.45 1.22 -0.80
CA ARG A 17 -3.08 -0.09 -0.66
C ARG A 17 -2.25 -1.20 -1.30
N ILE A 18 -1.74 -0.97 -2.51
CA ILE A 18 -0.88 -1.94 -3.21
C ILE A 18 0.41 -2.19 -2.43
N VAL A 19 1.01 -1.15 -1.83
CA VAL A 19 2.18 -1.30 -0.96
C VAL A 19 1.82 -2.08 0.31
N ALA A 20 0.73 -1.74 0.99
CA ALA A 20 0.26 -2.41 2.19
C ALA A 20 -0.03 -3.89 1.94
N GLU A 21 -0.80 -4.21 0.89
CA GLU A 21 -1.06 -5.60 0.47
C GLU A 21 0.24 -6.33 0.15
N ARG A 22 1.20 -5.67 -0.53
CA ARG A 22 2.53 -6.23 -0.78
C ARG A 22 3.30 -6.50 0.51
N LEU A 23 3.14 -5.68 1.54
CA LEU A 23 3.74 -5.89 2.86
C LEU A 23 3.01 -6.97 3.68
N GLY A 24 1.91 -7.55 3.19
CA GLY A 24 1.12 -8.56 3.90
C GLY A 24 0.01 -8.00 4.78
N TRP A 25 -0.34 -6.72 4.62
CA TRP A 25 -1.52 -6.16 5.26
C TRP A 25 -2.77 -6.84 4.68
N HIS A 26 -3.76 -7.07 5.53
CA HIS A 26 -4.97 -7.75 5.12
C HIS A 26 -6.19 -7.29 5.91
N ILE A 27 -7.36 -7.45 5.33
CA ILE A 27 -8.62 -7.05 5.94
C ILE A 27 -9.41 -8.27 6.41
N ARG A 28 -10.03 -8.20 7.59
CA ARG A 28 -10.95 -9.24 8.08
C ARG A 28 -12.28 -8.64 8.49
N LYS A 29 -13.35 -9.35 8.14
CA LYS A 29 -14.71 -9.09 8.62
C LYS A 29 -14.97 -9.93 9.87
N ILE A 30 -15.30 -9.29 10.98
CA ILE A 30 -15.53 -9.95 12.27
C ILE A 30 -16.97 -9.70 12.73
N TRP A 31 -17.64 -10.75 13.20
CA TRP A 31 -18.97 -10.63 13.80
C TRP A 31 -18.86 -10.09 15.22
N VAL A 32 -19.52 -8.97 15.51
CA VAL A 32 -19.41 -8.24 16.79
C VAL A 32 -20.68 -8.25 17.63
N GLY A 33 -21.78 -8.77 17.10
CA GLY A 33 -22.89 -9.31 17.90
C GLY A 33 -23.43 -8.42 19.03
N SER A 34 -23.73 -7.14 18.79
CA SER A 34 -24.64 -6.35 19.66
C SER A 34 -25.10 -5.03 19.02
N GLY A 35 -26.28 -4.53 19.41
CA GLY A 35 -26.67 -3.12 19.21
C GLY A 35 -27.11 -2.65 17.82
N GLY A 36 -27.15 -3.52 16.80
CA GLY A 36 -27.56 -3.16 15.43
C GLY A 36 -26.44 -3.09 14.40
N VAL A 37 -25.18 -3.25 14.84
CA VAL A 37 -24.00 -3.51 14.01
C VAL A 37 -23.80 -5.02 13.99
N GLU A 38 -23.84 -5.62 12.80
CA GLU A 38 -23.73 -7.08 12.67
C GLU A 38 -22.27 -7.52 12.47
N TYR A 39 -21.44 -6.67 11.86
CA TYR A 39 -20.05 -6.95 11.54
C TYR A 39 -19.18 -5.70 11.63
N ASP A 40 -17.89 -5.89 11.83
CA ASP A 40 -16.85 -4.87 11.73
C ASP A 40 -15.79 -5.32 10.73
N LEU A 41 -15.15 -4.37 10.05
CA LEU A 41 -13.97 -4.59 9.24
C LEU A 41 -12.75 -4.07 10.00
N PHE A 42 -11.70 -4.88 10.04
CA PHE A 42 -10.41 -4.52 10.60
C PHE A 42 -9.35 -4.70 9.53
N VAL A 43 -8.56 -3.65 9.29
CA VAL A 43 -7.32 -3.75 8.50
C VAL A 43 -6.19 -4.04 9.47
N TYR A 44 -5.48 -5.12 9.21
CA TYR A 44 -4.33 -5.55 9.97
C TYR A 44 -3.05 -5.25 9.20
N ASP A 45 -2.03 -4.80 9.92
CA ASP A 45 -0.68 -4.74 9.39
C ASP A 45 -0.04 -6.14 9.31
N HIS A 46 1.20 -6.19 8.85
CA HIS A 46 1.98 -7.43 8.69
C HIS A 46 2.30 -8.14 10.02
N ASP A 47 2.17 -7.46 11.16
CA ASP A 47 2.41 -7.98 12.51
C ASP A 47 1.09 -8.43 13.19
N ASP A 48 0.00 -8.55 12.42
CA ASP A 48 -1.37 -8.83 12.91
C ASP A 48 -1.89 -7.77 13.92
N ARG A 49 -1.37 -6.54 13.88
CA ARG A 49 -1.90 -5.43 14.68
C ARG A 49 -3.01 -4.74 13.91
N ILE A 50 -4.04 -4.28 14.63
CA ILE A 50 -5.12 -3.51 14.03
C ILE A 50 -4.56 -2.15 13.63
N ALA A 51 -4.43 -1.93 12.33
CA ALA A 51 -4.06 -0.65 11.74
C ALA A 51 -5.28 0.26 11.57
N PHE A 52 -6.46 -0.32 11.30
CA PHE A 52 -7.69 0.46 11.15
C PHE A 52 -8.94 -0.36 11.52
N HIS A 53 -9.97 0.30 12.03
CA HIS A 53 -11.27 -0.30 12.36
C HIS A 53 -12.41 0.49 11.72
N TYR A 54 -13.27 -0.23 11.00
CA TYR A 54 -14.46 0.31 10.35
C TYR A 54 -15.71 -0.47 10.77
N ALA A 55 -16.69 0.21 11.36
CA ALA A 55 -17.93 -0.42 11.80
C ALA A 55 -18.92 -0.58 10.63
N LEU A 56 -19.38 -1.80 10.33
CA LEU A 56 -20.36 -2.02 9.26
C LEU A 56 -21.79 -1.88 9.80
N THR A 57 -22.47 -0.83 9.37
CA THR A 57 -23.93 -0.72 9.54
C THR A 57 -24.69 -1.64 8.56
N LYS A 58 -25.99 -1.83 8.78
CA LYS A 58 -26.86 -2.65 7.92
C LYS A 58 -26.92 -2.17 6.47
N ASP A 59 -26.77 -0.87 6.24
CA ASP A 59 -26.80 -0.29 4.89
C ASP A 59 -25.59 -0.74 4.06
N HIS A 60 -24.44 -0.95 4.71
CA HIS A 60 -23.23 -1.45 4.05
C HIS A 60 -23.33 -2.93 3.65
N LEU A 61 -24.21 -3.72 4.27
CA LEU A 61 -24.40 -5.13 3.92
C LEU A 61 -25.07 -5.33 2.54
N ALA A 62 -25.65 -4.26 1.97
CA ALA A 62 -26.18 -4.31 0.62
C ALA A 62 -25.08 -4.42 -0.45
N ASP A 63 -23.90 -3.88 -0.18
CA ASP A 63 -22.72 -3.95 -1.03
C ASP A 63 -21.45 -4.06 -0.18
N GLU A 64 -21.16 -5.30 0.24
CA GLU A 64 -20.03 -5.57 1.13
C GLU A 64 -18.68 -5.25 0.48
N GLN A 65 -18.58 -5.37 -0.85
CA GLN A 65 -17.33 -5.08 -1.55
C GLN A 65 -17.04 -3.58 -1.55
N ALA A 66 -18.06 -2.75 -1.79
CA ALA A 66 -17.93 -1.30 -1.65
C ALA A 66 -17.52 -0.90 -0.22
N ALA A 67 -18.04 -1.58 0.79
CA ALA A 67 -17.66 -1.33 2.19
C ALA A 67 -16.21 -1.75 2.49
N VAL A 68 -15.73 -2.85 1.92
CA VAL A 68 -14.32 -3.27 2.00
C VAL A 68 -13.40 -2.25 1.32
N ASP A 69 -13.77 -1.77 0.13
CA ASP A 69 -12.98 -0.78 -0.60
C ASP A 69 -12.96 0.57 0.13
N GLN A 70 -14.08 0.96 0.76
CA GLN A 70 -14.15 2.15 1.62
C GLN A 70 -13.25 2.00 2.86
N ALA A 71 -13.30 0.85 3.54
CA ALA A 71 -12.46 0.61 4.71
C ALA A 71 -10.96 0.65 4.37
N TRP A 72 -10.56 0.08 3.22
CA TRP A 72 -9.19 0.22 2.73
C TRP A 72 -8.84 1.67 2.40
N HIS A 73 -9.73 2.39 1.73
CA HIS A 73 -9.49 3.79 1.40
C HIS A 73 -9.26 4.63 2.65
N GLU A 74 -10.14 4.52 3.65
CA GLU A 74 -10.02 5.24 4.92
C GLU A 74 -8.76 4.81 5.68
N ALA A 75 -8.43 3.51 5.72
CA ALA A 75 -7.19 3.03 6.33
C ALA A 75 -5.93 3.62 5.68
N MET A 76 -5.93 3.85 4.37
CA MET A 76 -4.80 4.45 3.65
C MET A 76 -4.75 5.98 3.74
N GLU A 77 -5.86 6.62 4.13
CA GLU A 77 -5.94 8.04 4.44
C GLU A 77 -5.66 8.35 5.91
N ASP A 78 -5.81 7.37 6.80
CA ASP A 78 -5.54 7.47 8.24
C ASP A 78 -4.14 8.04 8.54
N GLU A 79 -4.02 8.74 9.65
CA GLU A 79 -2.77 9.40 10.06
C GLU A 79 -1.69 8.40 10.49
N ASP A 80 -2.09 7.23 11.00
CA ASP A 80 -1.18 6.17 11.42
C ASP A 80 -0.68 5.33 10.22
N CYS A 81 -1.24 5.51 9.03
CA CYS A 81 -0.76 4.85 7.81
C CYS A 81 0.54 5.49 7.31
N PRO A 82 1.63 4.72 7.16
CA PRO A 82 2.89 5.26 6.66
C PRO A 82 2.74 5.88 5.26
N ARG A 83 3.29 7.08 5.11
CA ARG A 83 3.19 7.85 3.85
C ARG A 83 4.28 7.46 2.86
N TRP A 84 4.36 6.18 2.50
CA TRP A 84 5.44 5.65 1.64
C TRP A 84 5.63 6.41 0.32
N ASP A 85 4.57 6.98 -0.24
CA ASP A 85 4.55 7.69 -1.52
C ASP A 85 4.81 9.20 -1.42
N GLU A 86 4.84 9.75 -0.21
CA GLU A 86 5.03 11.18 0.07
C GLU A 86 6.24 11.47 0.99
N ASP A 87 6.61 10.54 1.86
CA ASP A 87 7.75 10.62 2.78
C ASP A 87 8.90 9.73 2.29
N LEU A 88 10.06 10.34 2.08
CA LEU A 88 11.24 9.64 1.56
C LEU A 88 11.82 8.64 2.57
N ALA A 89 11.77 8.91 3.87
CA ALA A 89 12.27 7.99 4.88
C ALA A 89 11.44 6.71 4.91
N GLU A 90 10.10 6.84 4.91
CA GLU A 90 9.18 5.70 4.81
C GLU A 90 9.39 4.92 3.50
N ALA A 91 9.54 5.63 2.37
CA ALA A 91 9.80 5.00 1.07
C ALA A 91 11.11 4.19 1.08
N LEU A 92 12.17 4.74 1.69
CA LEU A 92 13.48 4.08 1.77
C LEU A 92 13.47 2.88 2.71
N ASP A 93 12.59 2.87 3.71
CA ASP A 93 12.42 1.75 4.64
C ASP A 93 11.82 0.51 3.94
N LEU A 94 10.95 0.70 2.93
CA LEU A 94 10.49 -0.42 2.07
C LEU A 94 11.65 -1.19 1.44
N ALA A 95 12.69 -0.47 1.02
CA ALA A 95 13.89 -1.02 0.41
C ALA A 95 15.02 -1.24 1.43
N TYR A 96 14.71 -1.31 2.72
CA TYR A 96 15.67 -1.64 3.76
C TYR A 96 16.28 -3.02 3.51
N GLY A 97 17.59 -3.14 3.73
CA GLY A 97 18.34 -4.36 3.43
C GLY A 97 18.53 -4.68 1.95
N MET A 98 17.99 -3.86 1.03
CA MET A 98 18.21 -3.97 -0.41
C MET A 98 19.19 -2.89 -0.89
N ASP A 99 20.02 -3.23 -1.88
CA ASP A 99 20.80 -2.22 -2.63
C ASP A 99 19.84 -1.27 -3.33
N ARG A 100 20.07 0.03 -3.19
CA ARG A 100 19.19 1.05 -3.76
C ARG A 100 19.90 2.36 -4.05
N SER A 101 19.35 3.13 -4.97
CA SER A 101 19.70 4.54 -5.18
C SER A 101 18.47 5.32 -5.61
N VAL A 102 18.43 6.59 -5.25
CA VAL A 102 17.48 7.58 -5.77
C VAL A 102 18.23 8.87 -6.03
N GLY A 103 17.88 9.55 -7.11
CA GLY A 103 18.47 10.84 -7.46
C GLY A 103 17.74 11.54 -8.59
N PRO A 104 18.09 12.80 -8.86
CA PRO A 104 17.49 13.55 -9.95
C PRO A 104 17.88 12.97 -11.31
N GLU A 105 16.92 12.89 -12.23
CA GLU A 105 17.11 12.54 -13.64
C GLU A 105 16.24 13.48 -14.50
N ASP A 106 16.89 14.34 -15.27
CA ASP A 106 16.26 15.42 -16.04
C ASP A 106 15.31 16.29 -15.17
N SER A 107 14.00 16.26 -15.46
CA SER A 107 12.95 16.99 -14.72
C SER A 107 12.20 16.11 -13.73
N MET A 108 12.71 14.92 -13.44
CA MET A 108 12.11 13.90 -12.58
C MET A 108 13.15 13.35 -11.61
N PHE A 109 12.75 12.37 -10.82
CA PHE A 109 13.63 11.53 -10.02
C PHE A 109 13.62 10.12 -10.57
N ARG A 110 14.79 9.48 -10.59
CA ARG A 110 14.95 8.06 -10.88
C ARG A 110 15.40 7.35 -9.62
N ALA A 111 14.75 6.23 -9.33
CA ALA A 111 15.20 5.30 -8.31
C ALA A 111 15.39 3.91 -8.92
N TRP A 112 16.23 3.11 -8.27
CA TRP A 112 16.35 1.67 -8.52
C TRP A 112 16.53 0.93 -7.19
N VAL A 113 16.01 -0.29 -7.14
CA VAL A 113 16.04 -1.17 -5.95
C VAL A 113 16.49 -2.58 -6.40
N ARG A 114 17.40 -3.21 -5.68
CA ARG A 114 18.16 -4.45 -6.04
C ARG A 114 19.10 -4.28 -7.24
N SER A 115 18.64 -3.72 -8.35
CA SER A 115 19.45 -3.44 -9.54
C SER A 115 18.80 -2.36 -10.42
N ASP A 116 19.56 -1.82 -11.39
CA ASP A 116 19.06 -0.87 -12.38
C ASP A 116 17.89 -1.40 -13.24
N GLU A 117 17.72 -2.71 -13.36
CA GLU A 117 16.60 -3.32 -14.10
C GLU A 117 15.25 -3.06 -13.44
N PHE A 118 15.25 -2.90 -12.11
CA PHE A 118 14.08 -2.54 -11.31
C PHE A 118 14.04 -1.04 -11.01
N SER A 119 14.31 -0.24 -12.04
CA SER A 119 14.22 1.21 -11.94
C SER A 119 12.84 1.75 -12.28
N ALA A 120 12.54 2.90 -11.71
CA ALA A 120 11.35 3.69 -12.00
C ALA A 120 11.65 5.18 -11.90
N THR A 121 10.89 5.98 -12.65
CA THR A 121 10.94 7.44 -12.60
C THR A 121 9.63 8.02 -12.08
N ALA A 122 9.71 9.13 -11.35
CA ALA A 122 8.54 9.84 -10.86
C ALA A 122 8.83 11.33 -10.60
N ALA A 123 7.77 12.10 -10.34
CA ALA A 123 7.88 13.52 -10.04
C ALA A 123 8.51 13.83 -8.66
N THR A 124 8.51 12.86 -7.75
CA THR A 124 9.09 12.98 -6.40
C THR A 124 9.98 11.77 -6.10
N GLU A 125 10.97 11.96 -5.22
CA GLU A 125 11.85 10.89 -4.73
C GLU A 125 11.08 9.70 -4.12
N PRO A 126 10.18 9.88 -3.13
CA PRO A 126 9.46 8.77 -2.52
C PRO A 126 8.67 7.95 -3.53
N LEU A 127 7.96 8.61 -4.45
CA LEU A 127 7.18 7.93 -5.47
C LEU A 127 8.06 7.13 -6.45
N ALA A 128 9.26 7.64 -6.79
CA ALA A 128 10.21 6.89 -7.61
C ALA A 128 10.69 5.64 -6.87
N VAL A 129 11.02 5.76 -5.58
CA VAL A 129 11.45 4.64 -4.73
C VAL A 129 10.36 3.58 -4.59
N VAL A 130 9.12 3.96 -4.26
CA VAL A 130 7.99 3.03 -4.14
C VAL A 130 7.79 2.23 -5.43
N ARG A 131 7.81 2.90 -6.59
CA ARG A 131 7.64 2.22 -7.88
C ARG A 131 8.80 1.29 -8.20
N ALA A 132 10.04 1.69 -7.89
CA ALA A 132 11.21 0.82 -8.06
C ALA A 132 11.12 -0.42 -7.15
N TRP A 133 10.68 -0.24 -5.91
CA TRP A 133 10.48 -1.31 -4.94
C TRP A 133 9.37 -2.28 -5.37
N LEU A 134 8.20 -1.76 -5.80
CA LEU A 134 7.11 -2.59 -6.34
C LEU A 134 7.57 -3.40 -7.55
N ARG A 135 8.45 -2.83 -8.39
CA ARG A 135 9.06 -3.56 -9.51
C ARG A 135 9.99 -4.67 -9.04
N ALA A 136 10.82 -4.39 -8.04
CA ALA A 136 11.84 -5.29 -7.52
C ALA A 136 11.27 -6.48 -6.72
N THR A 137 10.02 -6.34 -6.26
CA THR A 137 9.30 -7.34 -5.46
C THR A 137 8.18 -8.03 -6.25
N ASP A 138 8.04 -7.72 -7.55
CA ASP A 138 6.87 -8.14 -8.33
C ASP A 138 6.70 -9.66 -8.41
N ASP A 139 7.82 -10.39 -8.51
CA ASP A 139 7.88 -11.86 -8.59
C ASP A 139 8.28 -12.53 -7.27
N ASP A 140 8.34 -11.81 -6.16
CA ASP A 140 8.85 -12.35 -4.91
C ASP A 140 7.77 -13.19 -4.17
N PRO A 141 7.92 -14.54 -4.10
CA PRO A 141 6.92 -15.41 -3.50
C PRO A 141 6.76 -15.19 -1.99
N ALA A 142 7.71 -14.52 -1.32
CA ALA A 142 7.58 -14.17 0.08
C ALA A 142 6.46 -13.15 0.36
N PHE A 143 5.96 -12.48 -0.68
CA PHE A 143 4.93 -11.43 -0.59
C PHE A 143 3.58 -11.82 -1.24
N PHE A 144 3.43 -13.10 -1.63
CA PHE A 144 2.17 -13.68 -2.13
C PHE A 144 1.75 -14.89 -1.30
N HIS A 145 1.58 -14.73 0.01
CA HIS A 145 1.05 -15.77 0.90
C HIS A 145 0.05 -15.21 1.90
#